data_AF-A0A0D8JI89-F1
#
_entry.id   AF-A0A0D8JI89-F1
#
_cell.length_a   1.000
_cell.length_b   1.000
_cell.length_c   1.000
_cell.angle_alpha   90.00
_cell.angle_beta   90.00
_cell.angle_gamma   90.00
#
_symmetry.space_group_name_H-M   'P 1'
#
loop_
_entity.id
_entity.type
_entity.pdbx_description
1 polymer ?
#
loop_
_entity_poly.entity_id
_entity_poly.type
_entity_poly.pdbx_seq_one_letter_code
_entity_poly.pdbx_strand_id
1 'polypeptide(L)'
;MKDHTYIISGLIGFLLTGLSILYGRYKLNHKLVLKKPQYLIWYSLSYGILAGILSYFISTGNLKINDFQPSETPYLVAICVGLTIKSLSKSSLMNFPIGDKKVPIGPKLVFDYLDDFLLKRLNDHIDEQLVVVIKRVSKKLKSGNRTLRVQDELINEVTPTNFTVIERSSYMKEISSLRKPFDKCRYFADKFGICRLEMLEKNLDE
;
A
#
# COMPACT_ATOMS: atom_id res chain seq x y z
N MET A 1 -26.87 -17.19 18.40
CA MET A 1 -25.99 -16.09 17.94
C MET A 1 -24.48 -16.40 18.06
N LYS A 2 -24.04 -17.66 18.11
CA LYS A 2 -22.63 -18.04 18.39
C LYS A 2 -21.71 -18.12 17.16
N ASP A 3 -22.23 -18.01 15.93
CA ASP A 3 -21.50 -18.47 14.72
C ASP A 3 -20.99 -17.37 13.77
N HIS A 4 -20.98 -16.09 14.14
CA HIS A 4 -20.49 -15.03 13.23
C HIS A 4 -19.25 -14.28 13.72
N THR A 5 -18.77 -14.57 14.93
CA THR A 5 -17.61 -13.90 15.55
C THR A 5 -16.35 -14.00 14.71
N TYR A 6 -16.07 -15.17 14.13
CA TYR A 6 -14.90 -15.39 13.29
C TYR A 6 -15.00 -14.65 11.95
N ILE A 7 -16.20 -14.56 11.36
CA ILE A 7 -16.45 -13.80 10.13
C ILE A 7 -16.21 -12.31 10.38
N ILE A 8 -16.79 -11.78 11.47
CA ILE A 8 -16.67 -10.37 11.84
C ILE A 8 -15.21 -10.02 12.12
N SER A 9 -14.48 -10.87 12.86
CA SER A 9 -13.06 -10.63 13.11
C SER A 9 -12.24 -10.64 11.83
N GLY A 10 -12.53 -11.58 10.91
CA GLY A 10 -11.88 -11.63 9.60
C GLY A 10 -12.14 -10.38 8.76
N LEU A 11 -13.37 -9.87 8.75
CA LEU A 11 -13.73 -8.63 8.06
C LEU A 11 -13.03 -7.41 8.67
N ILE A 12 -12.96 -7.32 10.00
CA ILE A 12 -12.25 -6.25 10.70
C ILE A 12 -10.75 -6.32 10.37
N GLY A 13 -10.14 -7.50 10.46
CA GLY A 13 -8.73 -7.72 10.12
C GLY A 13 -8.42 -7.36 8.66
N PHE A 14 -9.30 -7.73 7.73
CA PHE A 14 -9.21 -7.36 6.31
C PHE A 14 -9.26 -5.84 6.12
N LEU A 15 -10.28 -5.18 6.67
CA LEU A 15 -10.49 -3.74 6.51
C LEU A 15 -9.34 -2.92 7.12
N LEU A 16 -8.94 -3.24 8.36
CA LEU A 16 -7.85 -2.54 9.03
C LEU A 16 -6.52 -2.72 8.29
N THR A 17 -6.27 -3.91 7.76
CA THR A 17 -5.04 -4.17 6.99
C THR A 17 -5.05 -3.42 5.67
N GLY A 18 -6.17 -3.45 4.94
CA GLY A 18 -6.33 -2.73 3.68
C GLY A 18 -6.19 -1.22 3.85
N LEU A 19 -6.84 -0.64 4.87
CA LEU A 19 -6.73 0.78 5.21
C LEU A 19 -5.30 1.14 5.61
N SER A 20 -4.64 0.32 6.43
CA SER A 20 -3.25 0.54 6.84
C SER A 20 -2.28 0.51 5.66
N ILE A 21 -2.52 -0.32 4.63
CA ILE A 21 -1.71 -0.32 3.41
C ILE A 21 -2.01 0.92 2.56
N LEU A 22 -3.28 1.20 2.29
CA LEU A 22 -3.68 2.31 1.42
C LEU A 22 -3.27 3.67 1.98
N TYR A 23 -3.54 3.92 3.25
CA TYR A 23 -3.34 5.22 3.89
C TYR A 23 -2.05 5.31 4.72
N GLY A 24 -1.37 4.19 4.95
CA GLY A 24 -0.04 4.13 5.54
C GLY A 24 1.04 4.00 4.47
N ARG A 25 1.39 2.75 4.12
CA ARG A 25 2.54 2.43 3.25
C ARG A 25 2.43 3.04 1.84
N TYR A 26 1.23 3.11 1.28
CA TYR A 26 0.97 3.64 -0.06
C TYR A 26 0.16 4.93 -0.06
N LYS A 27 0.21 5.72 1.02
CA LYS A 27 -0.55 6.99 1.13
C LYS A 27 -0.42 7.87 -0.12
N LEU A 28 0.76 7.90 -0.71
CA LEU A 28 1.08 8.71 -1.89
C LEU A 28 0.60 8.10 -3.23
N ASN A 29 0.50 6.77 -3.29
CA ASN A 29 0.18 6.00 -4.50
C ASN A 29 -1.18 5.27 -4.40
N HIS A 30 -2.01 5.56 -3.39
CA HIS A 30 -3.25 4.84 -3.11
C HIS A 30 -4.21 4.77 -4.31
N LYS A 31 -4.28 5.83 -5.14
CA LYS A 31 -5.08 5.83 -6.37
C LYS A 31 -4.60 4.81 -7.41
N LEU A 32 -3.29 4.57 -7.50
CA LEU A 32 -2.70 3.58 -8.40
C LEU A 32 -2.92 2.15 -7.88
N VAL A 33 -2.85 1.98 -6.56
CA VAL A 33 -3.22 0.73 -5.89
C VAL A 33 -4.68 0.37 -6.17
N LEU A 34 -5.60 1.34 -6.04
CA LEU A 34 -7.03 1.13 -6.27
C LEU A 34 -7.41 0.83 -7.73
N LYS A 35 -6.56 1.18 -8.71
CA LYS A 35 -6.79 0.80 -10.12
C LYS A 35 -6.56 -0.68 -10.39
N LYS A 36 -5.64 -1.31 -9.66
CA LYS A 36 -5.36 -2.75 -9.73
C LYS A 36 -5.23 -3.31 -8.30
N PRO A 37 -6.35 -3.47 -7.57
CA PRO A 37 -6.32 -3.77 -6.14
C PRO A 37 -6.05 -5.24 -5.83
N GLN A 38 -5.79 -6.10 -6.82
CA GLN A 38 -5.69 -7.56 -6.65
C GLN A 38 -4.72 -7.93 -5.52
N TYR A 39 -3.47 -7.45 -5.57
CA TYR A 39 -2.47 -7.76 -4.55
C TYR A 39 -2.79 -7.14 -3.18
N LEU A 40 -3.43 -5.97 -3.15
CA LEU A 40 -3.95 -5.39 -1.91
C LEU A 40 -5.04 -6.27 -1.28
N ILE A 41 -5.94 -6.81 -2.10
CA ILE A 41 -7.02 -7.70 -1.67
C ILE A 41 -6.42 -9.00 -1.15
N TRP A 42 -5.54 -9.66 -1.91
CA TRP A 42 -4.87 -10.90 -1.48
C TRP A 42 -4.10 -10.70 -0.17
N TYR A 43 -3.38 -9.59 -0.06
CA TYR A 43 -2.67 -9.24 1.15
C TYR A 43 -3.62 -9.03 2.32
N SER A 44 -4.66 -8.21 2.17
CA SER A 44 -5.61 -7.95 3.26
C SER A 44 -6.40 -9.19 3.64
N LEU A 45 -6.65 -10.08 2.67
CA LEU A 45 -7.35 -11.34 2.87
C LEU A 45 -6.54 -12.33 3.70
N SER A 46 -5.21 -12.41 3.53
CA SER A 46 -4.38 -13.30 4.36
C SER A 46 -4.46 -12.95 5.85
N TYR A 47 -4.45 -11.64 6.18
CA TYR A 47 -4.66 -11.16 7.55
C TYR A 47 -6.10 -11.39 8.04
N GLY A 48 -7.10 -11.19 7.18
CA GLY A 48 -8.50 -11.48 7.51
C GLY A 48 -8.73 -12.97 7.80
N ILE A 49 -8.18 -13.87 6.99
CA ILE A 49 -8.25 -15.32 7.21
C ILE A 49 -7.58 -15.69 8.53
N LEU A 50 -6.39 -15.14 8.82
CA LEU A 50 -5.72 -15.40 10.09
C LEU A 50 -6.57 -14.93 11.29
N ALA A 51 -7.17 -13.74 11.22
CA ALA A 51 -8.04 -13.22 12.28
C ALA A 51 -9.28 -14.11 12.49
N GLY A 52 -9.86 -14.60 11.39
CA GLY A 52 -10.96 -15.57 11.44
C GLY A 52 -10.56 -16.89 12.09
N ILE A 53 -9.41 -17.47 11.70
CA ILE A 53 -8.89 -18.72 12.27
C ILE A 53 -8.63 -18.57 13.77
N LEU A 54 -7.97 -17.50 14.19
CA LEU A 54 -7.71 -17.24 15.61
C LEU A 54 -9.01 -17.08 16.41
N SER A 55 -9.97 -16.33 15.86
CA SER A 55 -11.28 -16.15 16.49
C SER A 55 -12.09 -17.44 16.57
N TYR A 56 -11.91 -18.36 15.62
CA TYR A 56 -12.49 -19.69 15.67
C TYR A 56 -11.86 -20.54 16.78
N PHE A 57 -10.52 -20.55 16.92
CA PHE A 57 -9.84 -21.26 18.01
C PHE A 57 -10.20 -20.70 19.39
N ILE A 58 -10.41 -19.39 19.50
CA ILE A 58 -10.86 -18.76 20.73
C ILE A 58 -12.30 -19.17 21.07
N SER A 59 -13.21 -19.14 20.07
CA SER A 59 -14.61 -19.54 20.25
C SER A 59 -14.78 -21.02 20.61
N THR A 60 -13.85 -21.88 20.17
CA THR A 60 -13.84 -23.32 20.52
C THR A 60 -13.17 -23.62 21.86
N GLY A 61 -12.64 -22.62 22.56
CA GLY A 61 -12.00 -22.77 23.87
C GLY A 61 -10.56 -23.29 23.82
N ASN A 62 -10.00 -23.47 22.62
CA ASN A 62 -8.62 -23.93 22.42
C ASN A 62 -7.58 -22.83 22.71
N LEU A 63 -8.01 -21.56 22.67
CA LEU A 63 -7.19 -20.37 22.92
C LEU A 63 -7.96 -19.41 23.84
N LYS A 64 -7.29 -18.84 24.85
CA LYS A 64 -7.89 -17.85 25.77
C LYS A 64 -7.24 -16.48 25.57
N ILE A 65 -8.04 -15.42 25.54
CA ILE A 65 -7.58 -14.02 25.57
C ILE A 65 -8.16 -13.37 26.83
N ASN A 66 -7.28 -12.97 27.77
CA ASN A 66 -7.55 -12.19 28.98
C ASN A 66 -8.99 -12.25 29.50
N ASP A 67 -9.37 -13.19 30.36
CA ASP A 67 -10.66 -13.30 31.07
C ASP A 67 -11.98 -13.09 30.28
N PHE A 68 -11.93 -12.71 29.01
CA PHE A 68 -13.07 -12.44 28.15
C PHE A 68 -13.56 -13.79 27.64
N GLN A 69 -14.74 -14.20 28.12
CA GLN A 69 -15.39 -15.36 27.56
C GLN A 69 -16.04 -14.97 26.22
N PRO A 70 -15.71 -15.67 25.11
CA PRO A 70 -16.32 -15.40 23.80
C PRO A 70 -17.85 -15.60 23.80
N SER A 71 -18.36 -16.37 24.77
CA SER A 71 -19.79 -16.57 25.03
C SER A 71 -20.50 -15.32 25.56
N GLU A 72 -19.79 -14.40 26.19
CA GLU A 72 -20.38 -13.21 26.84
C GLU A 72 -20.30 -11.99 25.92
N THR A 73 -19.18 -11.77 25.23
CA THR A 73 -18.94 -10.57 24.41
C THR A 73 -18.29 -10.88 23.04
N PRO A 74 -19.00 -11.59 22.13
CA PRO A 74 -18.42 -12.05 20.86
C PRO A 74 -17.88 -10.91 19.98
N TYR A 75 -18.59 -9.78 19.90
CA TYR A 75 -18.16 -8.64 19.11
C TYR A 75 -16.88 -7.97 19.64
N LEU A 76 -16.71 -7.94 20.96
CA LEU A 76 -15.53 -7.35 21.60
C LEU A 76 -14.30 -8.21 21.31
N VAL A 77 -14.42 -9.54 21.43
CA VAL A 77 -13.37 -10.49 21.03
C VAL A 77 -13.01 -10.31 19.55
N ALA A 78 -13.99 -10.20 18.65
CA ALA A 78 -13.74 -10.02 17.23
C ALA A 78 -12.95 -8.74 16.91
N ILE A 79 -13.29 -7.63 17.57
CA ILE A 79 -12.59 -6.34 17.43
C ILE A 79 -11.16 -6.44 17.97
N CYS A 80 -10.98 -7.01 19.18
CA CYS A 80 -9.67 -7.17 19.79
C CYS A 80 -8.73 -8.04 18.93
N VAL A 81 -9.23 -9.18 18.42
CA VAL A 81 -8.44 -10.05 17.53
C VAL A 81 -8.11 -9.32 16.23
N GLY A 82 -9.09 -8.62 15.62
CA GLY A 82 -8.88 -7.86 14.39
C GLY A 82 -7.86 -6.73 14.52
N LEU A 83 -7.84 -6.02 15.64
CA LEU A 83 -6.86 -4.95 15.92
C LEU A 83 -5.46 -5.51 16.20
N THR A 84 -5.37 -6.64 16.89
CA THR A 84 -4.10 -7.24 17.30
C THR A 84 -3.48 -8.14 16.23
N ILE A 85 -4.21 -8.44 15.14
CA ILE A 85 -3.78 -9.41 14.12
C ILE A 85 -2.44 -9.08 13.47
N LYS A 86 -2.15 -7.79 13.26
CA LYS A 86 -0.86 -7.35 12.71
C LYS A 86 0.31 -7.56 13.68
N SER A 87 0.05 -7.50 14.99
CA SER A 87 1.07 -7.80 15.99
C SER A 87 1.24 -9.31 16.15
N LEU A 88 0.13 -10.07 16.13
CA LEU A 88 0.13 -11.53 16.23
C LEU A 88 0.79 -12.20 15.03
N SER A 89 0.55 -11.72 13.82
CA SER A 89 1.25 -12.20 12.61
C SER A 89 2.76 -11.99 12.65
N LYS A 90 3.25 -11.00 13.42
CA LYS A 90 4.69 -10.75 13.63
C LYS A 90 5.27 -11.53 14.82
N SER A 91 4.47 -12.34 15.51
CA SER A 91 4.96 -13.16 16.61
C SER A 91 5.73 -14.38 16.08
N SER A 92 6.91 -14.61 16.67
CA SER A 92 7.69 -15.83 16.47
C SER A 92 7.43 -16.75 17.65
N LEU A 93 7.10 -18.01 17.36
CA LEU A 93 6.92 -19.04 18.38
C LEU A 93 8.26 -19.58 18.86
N MET A 94 9.21 -19.73 17.92
CA MET A 94 10.55 -20.21 18.18
C MET A 94 11.50 -19.60 17.15
N ASN A 95 12.75 -19.34 17.51
CA ASN A 95 13.78 -18.96 16.54
C ASN A 95 14.75 -20.14 16.38
N PHE A 96 14.88 -20.64 15.15
CA PHE A 96 15.80 -21.73 14.84
C PHE A 96 17.09 -21.15 14.24
N PRO A 97 18.27 -21.45 14.80
CA PRO A 97 19.54 -21.03 14.21
C PRO A 97 19.87 -21.90 12.99
N ILE A 98 20.14 -21.26 11.84
CA ILE A 98 20.68 -21.90 10.64
C ILE A 98 21.95 -21.11 10.24
N GLY A 99 23.12 -21.69 10.52
CA GLY A 99 24.39 -20.95 10.46
C GLY A 99 24.38 -19.75 11.42
N ASP A 100 24.76 -18.57 10.93
CA ASP A 100 24.77 -17.32 11.72
C ASP A 100 23.41 -16.61 11.77
N LYS A 101 22.38 -17.13 11.08
CA LYS A 101 21.07 -16.50 10.98
C LYS A 101 20.05 -17.17 11.90
N LYS A 102 19.26 -16.37 12.63
CA LYS A 102 18.10 -16.84 13.41
C LYS A 102 16.85 -16.72 12.55
N VAL A 103 16.24 -17.84 12.22
CA VAL A 103 15.01 -17.90 11.42
C VAL A 103 13.81 -18.04 12.36
N PRO A 104 12.84 -17.11 12.34
CA PRO A 104 11.63 -17.26 13.14
C PRO A 104 10.75 -18.37 12.56
N ILE A 105 10.29 -19.28 13.41
CA ILE A 105 9.26 -20.28 13.11
C ILE A 105 7.93 -19.80 13.71
N GLY A 106 6.85 -19.95 12.94
CA GLY A 106 5.50 -19.55 13.33
C GLY A 106 4.83 -18.64 12.29
N PRO A 107 3.76 -17.92 12.68
CA PRO A 107 3.04 -17.00 11.80
C PRO A 107 3.97 -15.99 11.13
N LYS A 108 4.97 -15.51 11.87
CA LYS A 108 5.98 -14.57 11.36
C LYS A 108 6.64 -15.04 10.07
N LEU A 109 7.05 -16.31 9.96
CA LEU A 109 7.70 -16.81 8.73
C LEU A 109 6.79 -16.72 7.51
N VAL A 110 5.53 -17.11 7.67
CA VAL A 110 4.53 -17.11 6.60
C VAL A 110 4.22 -15.68 6.17
N PHE A 111 4.07 -14.78 7.13
CA PHE A 111 3.77 -13.38 6.84
C PHE A 111 4.97 -12.60 6.33
N ASP A 112 6.20 -12.91 6.75
CA ASP A 112 7.41 -12.34 6.17
C ASP A 112 7.49 -12.73 4.66
N TYR A 113 7.21 -13.99 4.32
CA TYR A 113 7.18 -14.42 2.91
C TYR A 113 6.03 -13.79 2.12
N LEU A 114 4.82 -13.71 2.70
CA LEU A 114 3.67 -13.07 2.06
C LEU A 114 3.89 -11.56 1.89
N ASP A 115 4.50 -10.89 2.86
CA ASP A 115 4.91 -9.49 2.78
C ASP A 115 5.87 -9.30 1.61
N ASP A 116 6.95 -10.09 1.56
CA ASP A 116 7.94 -10.00 0.49
C ASP A 116 7.32 -10.28 -0.88
N PHE A 117 6.48 -11.31 -1.01
CA PHE A 117 5.90 -11.66 -2.30
C PHE A 117 4.80 -10.67 -2.74
N LEU A 118 3.77 -10.47 -1.91
CA LEU A 118 2.59 -9.69 -2.30
C LEU A 118 2.88 -8.20 -2.34
N LEU A 119 3.71 -7.68 -1.43
CA LEU A 119 4.05 -6.24 -1.42
C LEU A 119 5.04 -5.90 -2.52
N LYS A 120 5.99 -6.80 -2.84
CA LYS A 120 6.83 -6.63 -4.03
C LYS A 120 5.99 -6.62 -5.31
N ARG A 121 5.09 -7.59 -5.48
CA ARG A 121 4.19 -7.62 -6.65
C ARG A 121 3.28 -6.39 -6.74
N LEU A 122 2.86 -5.85 -5.59
CA LEU A 122 2.10 -4.60 -5.53
C LEU A 122 2.96 -3.41 -5.99
N ASN A 123 4.21 -3.31 -5.52
CA ASN A 123 5.17 -2.30 -5.97
C ASN A 123 5.43 -2.38 -7.47
N ASP A 124 5.77 -3.56 -7.98
CA ASP A 124 6.04 -3.79 -9.41
C ASP A 124 4.87 -3.30 -10.27
N HIS A 125 3.63 -3.58 -9.84
CA HIS A 125 2.43 -3.14 -10.54
C HIS A 125 2.20 -1.62 -10.51
N ILE A 126 2.57 -0.96 -9.41
CA ILE A 126 2.49 0.49 -9.30
C ILE A 126 3.53 1.12 -10.23
N ASP A 127 4.75 0.57 -10.25
CA ASP A 127 5.84 1.05 -11.09
C ASP A 127 5.53 0.86 -12.57
N GLU A 128 4.99 -0.30 -12.98
CA GLU A 128 4.48 -0.52 -14.33
C GLU A 128 3.42 0.51 -14.73
N GLN A 129 2.45 0.78 -13.85
CA GLN A 129 1.43 1.79 -14.09
C GLN A 129 2.03 3.20 -14.24
N LEU A 130 3.01 3.54 -13.42
CA LEU A 130 3.73 4.81 -13.51
C LEU A 130 4.47 4.92 -14.85
N VAL A 131 5.20 3.88 -15.27
CA VAL A 131 5.90 3.83 -16.55
C VAL A 131 4.93 4.01 -17.73
N VAL A 132 3.76 3.36 -17.69
CA VAL A 132 2.73 3.52 -18.74
C VAL A 132 2.20 4.96 -18.78
N VAL A 133 1.96 5.58 -17.62
CA VAL A 133 1.56 6.99 -17.55
C VAL A 133 2.65 7.87 -18.13
N ILE A 134 3.92 7.71 -17.73
CA ILE A 134 5.05 8.48 -18.25
C ILE A 134 5.18 8.33 -19.78
N LYS A 135 5.12 7.10 -20.31
CA LYS A 135 5.18 6.83 -21.76
C LYS A 135 4.03 7.49 -22.52
N ARG A 136 2.80 7.40 -22.00
CA ARG A 136 1.62 8.03 -22.60
C ARG A 136 1.78 9.54 -22.68
N VAL A 137 2.32 10.13 -21.62
CA VAL A 137 2.53 11.57 -21.51
C VAL A 137 3.65 12.02 -22.43
N SER A 138 4.77 11.31 -22.46
CA SER A 138 5.85 11.53 -23.41
C SER A 138 5.35 11.50 -24.86
N LYS A 139 4.51 10.52 -25.23
CA LYS A 139 3.89 10.45 -26.57
C LYS A 139 2.97 11.63 -26.85
N LYS A 140 2.16 12.05 -25.87
CA LYS A 140 1.28 13.21 -25.97
C LYS A 140 2.06 14.53 -26.08
N LEU A 141 3.21 14.65 -25.42
CA LEU A 141 4.08 15.83 -25.51
C LEU A 141 4.80 15.92 -26.87
N LYS A 142 5.15 14.78 -27.48
CA LYS A 142 5.80 14.71 -28.80
C LYS A 142 4.87 15.03 -29.98
N SER A 143 3.55 14.92 -29.83
CA SER A 143 2.62 15.33 -30.90
C SER A 143 2.56 16.86 -30.97
N GLY A 144 3.40 17.45 -31.82
CA GLY A 144 3.60 18.88 -32.00
C GLY A 144 2.40 19.55 -32.67
N ASN A 145 1.51 20.11 -31.84
CA ASN A 145 0.71 21.31 -32.05
C ASN A 145 -0.32 21.38 -30.92
N ARG A 146 0.15 21.74 -29.72
CA ARG A 146 -0.71 21.91 -28.55
C ARG A 146 -0.55 23.33 -28.03
N THR A 147 -1.67 23.98 -27.80
CA THR A 147 -1.70 25.27 -27.11
C THR A 147 -1.14 25.11 -25.70
N LEU A 148 -0.56 26.19 -25.17
CA LEU A 148 0.05 26.21 -23.83
C LEU A 148 -0.89 25.70 -22.74
N ARG A 149 -2.21 25.93 -22.91
CA ARG A 149 -3.27 25.47 -22.01
C ARG A 149 -3.46 23.95 -22.02
N VAL A 150 -3.42 23.32 -23.20
CA VAL A 150 -3.51 21.85 -23.32
C VAL A 150 -2.30 21.18 -22.67
N GLN A 151 -1.14 21.86 -22.69
CA GLN A 151 0.06 21.38 -21.98
C GLN A 151 -0.07 21.52 -20.47
N ASP A 152 -0.66 22.60 -19.97
CA ASP A 152 -0.93 22.77 -18.53
C ASP A 152 -1.91 21.72 -18.01
N GLU A 153 -2.98 21.43 -18.76
CA GLU A 153 -3.96 20.39 -18.43
C GLU A 153 -3.29 19.01 -18.37
N LEU A 154 -2.44 18.69 -19.35
CA LEU A 154 -1.70 17.42 -19.38
C LEU A 154 -0.69 17.31 -18.25
N ILE A 155 0.04 18.39 -17.96
CA ILE A 155 1.00 18.41 -16.86
C ILE A 155 0.25 18.21 -15.54
N ASN A 156 -0.89 18.87 -15.34
CA ASN A 156 -1.70 18.66 -14.14
C ASN A 156 -2.20 17.22 -13.98
N GLU A 157 -2.60 16.56 -15.07
CA GLU A 157 -3.03 15.15 -15.06
C GLU A 157 -1.92 14.21 -14.57
N VAL A 158 -0.67 14.61 -14.72
CA VAL A 158 0.51 13.75 -14.52
C VAL A 158 1.35 14.17 -13.33
N THR A 159 1.10 15.38 -12.80
CA THR A 159 1.68 15.84 -11.56
C THR A 159 1.34 14.84 -10.46
N PRO A 160 2.35 14.31 -9.76
CA PRO A 160 2.17 13.36 -8.68
C PRO A 160 1.11 13.85 -7.66
N THR A 161 0.18 12.96 -7.29
CA THR A 161 -0.91 13.30 -6.36
C THR A 161 -0.50 13.38 -4.89
N ASN A 162 0.80 13.20 -4.61
CA ASN A 162 1.40 13.22 -3.28
C ASN A 162 1.72 14.62 -2.76
N PHE A 163 1.69 15.65 -3.60
CA PHE A 163 1.83 17.03 -3.17
C PHE A 163 0.61 17.48 -2.38
N THR A 164 0.84 18.28 -1.34
CA THR A 164 -0.25 19.02 -0.70
C THR A 164 -0.96 19.89 -1.73
N VAL A 165 -2.23 20.23 -1.48
CA VAL A 165 -3.00 21.11 -2.38
C VAL A 165 -2.25 22.43 -2.63
N ILE A 166 -1.58 22.93 -1.58
CA ILE A 166 -0.76 24.15 -1.61
C ILE A 166 0.46 23.98 -2.50
N GLU A 167 1.28 22.94 -2.30
CA GLU A 167 2.44 22.67 -3.14
C GLU A 167 2.05 22.44 -4.60
N ARG A 168 0.99 21.64 -4.84
CA ARG A 168 0.50 21.38 -6.19
C ARG A 168 0.06 22.66 -6.89
N SER A 169 -0.68 23.53 -6.18
CA SER A 169 -1.09 24.83 -6.74
C SER A 169 0.10 25.74 -7.01
N SER A 170 1.13 25.73 -6.14
CA SER A 170 2.39 26.46 -6.37
C SER A 170 3.11 25.98 -7.62
N TYR A 171 3.28 24.66 -7.78
CA TYR A 171 3.92 24.07 -8.96
C TYR A 171 3.14 24.36 -10.24
N MET A 172 1.81 24.23 -10.21
CA MET A 172 0.97 24.55 -11.36
C MET A 172 1.00 26.04 -11.72
N LYS A 173 1.16 26.93 -10.73
CA LYS A 173 1.33 28.37 -10.94
C LYS A 173 2.67 28.66 -11.63
N GLU A 174 3.74 27.99 -11.22
CA GLU A 174 5.04 28.10 -11.88
C GLU A 174 5.00 27.53 -13.31
N ILE A 175 4.40 26.36 -13.53
CA ILE A 175 4.26 25.76 -14.86
C ILE A 175 3.43 26.64 -15.80
N SER A 176 2.31 27.19 -15.33
CA SER A 176 1.45 28.07 -16.13
C SER A 176 2.11 29.42 -16.44
N SER A 177 3.07 29.87 -15.63
CA SER A 177 3.85 31.08 -15.89
C SER A 177 4.85 30.95 -17.03
N LEU A 178 5.25 29.72 -17.38
CA LEU A 178 6.21 29.45 -18.46
C LEU A 178 5.53 29.63 -19.83
N ARG A 179 6.14 30.44 -20.71
CA ARG A 179 5.55 30.81 -22.01
C ARG A 179 5.89 29.86 -23.15
N LYS A 180 6.88 28.97 -22.97
CA LYS A 180 7.28 28.00 -24.00
C LYS A 180 6.93 26.58 -23.58
N PRO A 181 6.40 25.77 -24.52
CA PRO A 181 6.16 24.35 -24.30
C PRO A 181 7.32 23.55 -23.75
N PHE A 182 8.52 23.81 -24.30
CA PHE A 182 9.74 23.11 -23.94
C PHE A 182 10.13 23.38 -22.48
N ASP A 183 10.01 24.63 -22.03
CA ASP A 183 10.36 25.03 -20.67
C ASP A 183 9.41 24.40 -19.64
N LYS A 184 8.11 24.28 -19.96
CA LYS A 184 7.13 23.55 -19.12
C LYS A 184 7.50 22.08 -18.95
N CYS A 185 7.89 21.43 -20.06
CA CYS A 185 8.29 20.03 -20.04
C CYS A 185 9.62 19.83 -19.32
N ARG A 186 10.59 20.74 -19.49
CA ARG A 186 11.88 20.72 -18.80
C ARG A 186 11.70 20.92 -17.30
N TYR A 187 10.91 21.91 -16.88
CA TYR A 187 10.60 22.14 -15.47
C TYR A 187 9.90 20.93 -14.83
N PHE A 188 8.94 20.33 -15.54
CA PHE A 188 8.29 19.10 -15.08
C PHE A 188 9.27 17.93 -14.98
N ALA A 189 10.11 17.71 -16.00
CA ALA A 189 11.11 16.65 -15.98
C ALA A 189 12.14 16.85 -14.88
N ASP A 190 12.61 18.06 -14.65
CA ASP A 190 13.59 18.40 -13.61
C ASP A 190 13.01 18.18 -12.19
N LYS A 191 11.79 18.66 -11.93
CA LYS A 191 11.15 18.54 -10.61
C LYS A 191 10.55 17.17 -10.32
N PHE A 192 10.09 16.43 -11.33
CA PHE A 192 9.35 15.18 -11.12
C PHE A 192 10.01 13.93 -11.74
N GLY A 193 10.78 14.09 -12.82
CA GLY A 193 11.41 12.99 -13.56
C GLY A 193 12.83 12.69 -13.10
N ILE A 194 13.71 13.69 -13.09
CA ILE A 194 15.15 13.55 -12.81
C ILE A 194 15.37 13.34 -11.31
N CYS A 195 14.85 14.20 -10.43
CA CYS A 195 14.95 13.99 -8.98
C CYS A 195 14.40 12.62 -8.52
N ARG A 196 13.36 12.10 -9.16
CA ARG A 196 12.78 10.80 -8.79
C ARG A 196 13.57 9.61 -9.35
N LEU A 197 14.15 9.74 -10.54
CA LEU A 197 15.10 8.78 -11.07
C LEU A 197 16.39 8.75 -10.25
N GLU A 198 16.93 9.92 -9.87
CA GLU A 198 18.09 10.04 -8.98
C GLU A 198 17.82 9.47 -7.58
N MET A 199 16.60 9.64 -7.04
CA MET A 199 16.19 8.99 -5.80
C MET A 199 16.07 7.48 -5.95
N LEU A 200 15.62 6.96 -7.10
CA LEU A 200 15.51 5.53 -7.35
C LEU A 200 16.90 4.91 -7.57
N GLU A 201 17.81 5.57 -8.28
CA GLU A 201 19.21 5.15 -8.43
C GLU A 201 19.93 5.11 -7.08
N LYS A 202 19.78 6.15 -6.24
CA LYS A 202 20.39 6.18 -4.90
C LYS A 202 19.86 5.11 -3.93
N ASN A 203 18.69 4.54 -4.20
CA ASN A 203 18.11 3.46 -3.39
C ASN A 203 18.27 2.07 -4.05
N LEU A 204 18.89 1.99 -5.23
CA LEU A 204 19.23 0.72 -5.91
C LEU A 204 20.67 0.27 -5.61
N ASP A 205 21.51 1.17 -5.07
CA ASP A 205 22.90 0.92 -4.68
C ASP A 205 23.07 0.56 -3.18
N GLU A 206 21.97 0.38 -2.43
CA GLU A 206 21.92 -0.21 -1.06
C GLU A 206 21.29 -1.61 -1.08
#